data_AF-A0A1B0GDZ1-F1
#
_entry.id   AF-A0A1B0GDZ1-F1
#
_cell.length_a   1.000
_cell.length_b   1.000
_cell.length_c   1.000
_cell.angle_alpha   90.00
_cell.angle_beta   90.00
_cell.angle_gamma   90.00
#
_symmetry.space_group_name_H-M   'P 1'
#
loop_
_entity.id
_entity.type
_entity.pdbx_description
1 polymer ?
#
loop_
_entity_poly.entity_id
_entity_poly.type
_entity_poly.pdbx_seq_one_letter_code
_entity_poly.pdbx_strand_id
1 'polypeptide(L)'
;MVWVYLLANWLSTQPWRALNGTNNETLLRDPLYIGMRGKRITGQKYDEFLDEFMQAVVRRCGQNCLIQFEDFANANASRLLDKYRDQYCTFNDDIQGTASVAVAGLLTSLKLKNTKLIGNKILFFGAGEATLVKPSAQPSRPTLAPFSPVEYNGKKFHPGQGSNAYIFPGIALAAEKLADLCDENDLEKGSLYPPLEKITPRSVEIAKYIMEYAYQKGLATVTAEPKNVKEFIINQMYKLEYPSALPEIYSWNNTKE
;
A
#
# COMPACT_ATOMS: atom_id res chain seq x y z
N MET A 1 -12.84 9.33 -2.07
CA MET A 1 -11.74 9.17 -1.08
C MET A 1 -10.57 9.99 -1.59
N VAL A 2 -10.11 11.01 -0.86
CA VAL A 2 -8.88 11.73 -1.24
C VAL A 2 -7.70 10.94 -0.67
N TRP A 3 -6.75 10.59 -1.53
CA TRP A 3 -5.50 9.93 -1.15
C TRP A 3 -4.41 10.97 -1.09
N VAL A 4 -3.71 11.05 0.05
CA VAL A 4 -2.54 11.92 0.21
C VAL A 4 -1.33 11.04 0.49
N TYR A 5 -0.40 11.04 -0.45
CA TYR A 5 0.87 10.35 -0.33
C TYR A 5 1.91 11.24 0.35
N LEU A 6 2.59 10.69 1.35
CA LEU A 6 3.72 11.32 2.00
C LEU A 6 4.98 10.50 1.70
N LEU A 7 5.53 10.78 0.53
CA LEU A 7 6.70 10.10 -0.03
C LEU A 7 8.00 10.80 0.36
N ALA A 8 8.95 10.08 0.97
CA ALA A 8 10.32 10.57 1.14
C ALA A 8 11.24 10.31 -0.09
N ASN A 9 10.89 9.46 -1.07
CA ASN A 9 11.53 9.36 -2.41
C ASN A 9 10.51 9.03 -3.55
N TRP A 10 10.87 9.29 -4.83
CA TRP A 10 10.08 9.40 -6.11
C TRP A 10 8.78 8.54 -6.26
N LEU A 11 7.61 8.91 -6.85
CA LEU A 11 7.06 9.96 -7.76
C LEU A 11 5.49 9.94 -7.72
N SER A 12 4.82 11.02 -8.20
CA SER A 12 3.39 11.17 -8.59
C SER A 12 2.25 10.97 -7.56
N THR A 13 2.12 11.91 -6.63
CA THR A 13 0.90 12.72 -6.36
C THR A 13 1.27 13.71 -5.23
N GLN A 14 1.59 14.97 -5.60
CA GLN A 14 2.09 16.07 -4.74
C GLN A 14 3.46 15.81 -4.04
N PRO A 15 4.60 16.29 -4.60
CA PRO A 15 5.92 16.03 -4.00
C PRO A 15 6.29 17.05 -2.89
N TRP A 16 6.13 16.68 -1.63
CA TRP A 16 6.53 17.47 -0.43
C TRP A 16 8.03 17.36 -0.06
N ARG A 17 8.84 16.73 -0.91
CA ARG A 17 10.22 16.26 -0.59
C ARG A 17 11.26 17.34 -0.28
N ALA A 18 11.07 18.55 -0.77
CA ALA A 18 12.16 19.52 -0.85
C ALA A 18 12.31 20.42 0.39
N LEU A 19 11.40 20.36 1.37
CA LEU A 19 11.30 21.39 2.40
C LEU A 19 12.17 21.13 3.65
N ASN A 20 12.63 19.89 3.88
CA ASN A 20 13.38 19.54 5.09
C ASN A 20 14.87 19.25 4.84
N GLY A 21 15.45 19.67 3.70
CA GLY A 21 16.88 19.52 3.41
C GLY A 21 17.34 18.07 3.17
N THR A 22 18.65 17.89 3.02
CA THR A 22 19.30 16.59 2.77
C THR A 22 20.64 16.48 3.48
N ASN A 23 20.97 15.26 3.95
CA ASN A 23 22.29 14.97 4.53
C ASN A 23 23.29 14.44 3.49
N ASN A 24 22.84 14.19 2.25
CA ASN A 24 23.67 13.69 1.16
C ASN A 24 24.58 14.81 0.61
N GLU A 25 25.88 14.72 0.90
CA GLU A 25 26.90 15.68 0.46
C GLU A 25 26.98 15.84 -1.06
N THR A 26 26.77 14.75 -1.80
CA THR A 26 26.78 14.79 -3.27
C THR A 26 25.64 15.67 -3.79
N LEU A 27 24.43 15.52 -3.24
CA LEU A 27 23.29 16.36 -3.61
C LEU A 27 23.47 17.82 -3.20
N LEU A 28 24.07 18.08 -2.03
CA LEU A 28 24.33 19.46 -1.58
C LEU A 28 25.29 20.21 -2.51
N ARG A 29 26.22 19.48 -3.13
CA ARG A 29 27.23 20.04 -4.07
C ARG A 29 26.78 20.01 -5.52
N ASP A 30 25.75 19.25 -5.85
CA ASP A 30 25.24 19.12 -7.21
C ASP A 30 24.54 20.43 -7.63
N PRO A 31 25.00 21.13 -8.68
CA PRO A 31 24.36 22.35 -9.16
C PRO A 31 22.95 22.10 -9.71
N LEU A 32 22.61 20.88 -10.10
CA LEU A 32 21.30 20.48 -10.59
C LEU A 32 20.33 20.06 -9.47
N TYR A 33 20.79 20.04 -8.21
CA TYR A 33 19.91 19.70 -7.09
C TYR A 33 18.83 20.77 -6.87
N ILE A 34 17.58 20.35 -7.04
CA ILE A 34 16.38 21.19 -6.94
C ILE A 34 15.81 21.31 -5.51
N GLY A 35 16.38 20.58 -4.53
CA GLY A 35 15.90 20.59 -3.15
C GLY A 35 16.54 21.70 -2.31
N MET A 36 16.04 21.89 -1.08
CA MET A 36 16.62 22.85 -0.14
C MET A 36 18.09 22.49 0.16
N ARG A 37 19.01 23.42 -0.13
CA ARG A 37 20.44 23.29 0.16
C ARG A 37 20.72 23.54 1.65
N GLY A 38 20.51 22.51 2.45
CA GLY A 38 20.78 22.51 3.88
C GLY A 38 20.67 21.10 4.46
N LYS A 39 21.31 20.88 5.62
CA LYS A 39 21.18 19.61 6.36
C LYS A 39 19.75 19.41 6.83
N ARG A 40 19.38 18.14 7.08
CA ARG A 40 18.01 17.82 7.51
C ARG A 40 17.69 18.44 8.87
N ILE A 41 16.53 19.11 8.99
CA ILE A 41 16.03 19.55 10.29
C ILE A 41 15.53 18.31 11.04
N THR A 42 15.88 18.25 12.32
CA THR A 42 15.55 17.14 13.22
C THR A 42 15.04 17.69 14.55
N GLY A 43 14.54 16.81 15.43
CA GLY A 43 14.01 17.18 16.73
C GLY A 43 12.67 17.91 16.65
N GLN A 44 12.41 18.78 17.62
CA GLN A 44 11.09 19.38 17.83
C GLN A 44 10.52 20.11 16.60
N LYS A 45 11.34 20.91 15.90
CA LYS A 45 10.88 21.65 14.71
C LYS A 45 10.37 20.74 13.59
N TYR A 46 10.96 19.55 13.45
CA TYR A 46 10.51 18.56 12.49
C TYR A 46 9.16 17.94 12.91
N ASP A 47 9.00 17.68 14.21
CA ASP A 47 7.77 17.10 14.74
C ASP A 47 6.60 18.09 14.70
N GLU A 48 6.84 19.36 15.02
CA GLU A 48 5.86 20.44 14.90
C GLU A 48 5.38 20.61 13.46
N PHE A 49 6.32 20.57 12.50
CA PHE A 49 5.99 20.62 11.08
C PHE A 49 5.09 19.45 10.66
N LEU A 50 5.41 18.22 11.09
CA LEU A 50 4.59 17.05 10.78
C LEU A 50 3.22 17.12 11.45
N ASP A 51 3.13 17.62 12.69
CA ASP A 51 1.84 17.80 13.37
C ASP A 51 0.96 18.82 12.64
N GLU A 52 1.54 19.96 12.25
CA GLU A 52 0.85 20.97 11.44
C GLU A 52 0.37 20.38 10.11
N PHE A 53 1.22 19.61 9.43
CA PHE A 53 0.88 18.95 8.18
C PHE A 53 -0.34 18.01 8.35
N MET A 54 -0.30 17.11 9.34
CA MET A 54 -1.38 16.14 9.57
C MET A 54 -2.71 16.85 9.84
N GLN A 55 -2.67 17.90 10.66
CA GLN A 55 -3.82 18.74 10.94
C GLN A 55 -4.31 19.48 9.70
N ALA A 56 -3.43 20.05 8.88
CA ALA A 56 -3.79 20.78 7.68
C ALA A 56 -4.47 19.88 6.64
N VAL A 57 -3.94 18.67 6.42
CA VAL A 57 -4.52 17.69 5.49
C VAL A 57 -5.93 17.30 5.92
N VAL A 58 -6.12 16.91 7.18
CA VAL A 58 -7.46 16.55 7.68
C VAL A 58 -8.41 17.73 7.65
N ARG A 59 -7.96 18.93 8.01
CA ARG A 59 -8.79 20.14 7.98
C ARG A 59 -9.25 20.46 6.55
N ARG A 60 -8.44 20.16 5.54
CA ARG A 60 -8.74 20.42 4.13
C ARG A 60 -9.54 19.30 3.44
N CYS A 61 -9.18 18.05 3.71
CA CYS A 61 -9.65 16.86 2.97
C CYS A 61 -10.60 15.98 3.78
N GLY A 62 -10.77 16.25 5.08
CA GLY A 62 -11.59 15.50 6.01
C GLY A 62 -10.84 14.41 6.78
N GLN A 63 -11.43 13.96 7.90
CA GLN A 63 -10.86 12.94 8.79
C GLN A 63 -10.68 11.56 8.12
N ASN A 64 -11.48 11.29 7.10
CA ASN A 64 -11.42 10.04 6.32
C ASN A 64 -10.39 10.09 5.19
N CYS A 65 -9.56 11.14 5.12
CA CYS A 65 -8.45 11.23 4.18
C CYS A 65 -7.38 10.20 4.54
N LEU A 66 -7.05 9.31 3.61
CA LEU A 66 -5.99 8.31 3.81
C LEU A 66 -4.63 8.98 3.64
N ILE A 67 -3.77 8.85 4.65
CA ILE A 67 -2.41 9.39 4.66
C ILE A 67 -1.41 8.23 4.73
N GLN A 68 -0.62 8.04 3.67
CA GLN A 68 0.41 7.00 3.63
C GLN A 68 1.79 7.61 3.86
N PHE A 69 2.54 7.06 4.83
CA PHE A 69 3.97 7.33 5.01
C PHE A 69 4.82 6.35 4.20
N GLU A 70 5.80 6.87 3.47
CA GLU A 70 6.72 6.07 2.64
C GLU A 70 8.16 6.62 2.72
N ASP A 71 9.15 5.74 2.68
CA ASP A 71 10.59 6.02 2.57
C ASP A 71 11.16 6.80 3.77
N PHE A 72 10.51 6.72 4.93
CA PHE A 72 11.00 7.35 6.15
C PHE A 72 12.18 6.56 6.71
N ALA A 73 13.15 7.25 7.33
CA ALA A 73 14.21 6.54 8.04
C ALA A 73 13.63 5.75 9.22
N ASN A 74 14.12 4.53 9.46
CA ASN A 74 13.66 3.59 10.50
C ASN A 74 13.25 4.19 11.84
N ALA A 75 14.05 5.12 12.37
CA ALA A 75 13.75 5.76 13.64
C ALA A 75 12.50 6.66 13.59
N ASN A 76 12.27 7.34 12.46
CA ASN A 76 11.11 8.18 12.26
C ASN A 76 9.89 7.38 11.79
N ALA A 77 10.04 6.40 10.90
CA ALA A 77 8.90 5.64 10.37
C ALA A 77 8.07 5.01 11.49
N SER A 78 8.71 4.25 12.38
CA SER A 78 8.03 3.61 13.53
C SER A 78 7.45 4.64 14.49
N ARG A 79 8.21 5.69 14.83
CA ARG A 79 7.78 6.73 15.78
C ARG A 79 6.55 7.49 15.28
N LEU A 80 6.53 7.87 14.01
CA LEU A 80 5.44 8.63 13.41
C LEU A 80 4.21 7.74 13.23
N LEU A 81 4.40 6.47 12.85
CA LEU A 81 3.31 5.51 12.80
C LEU A 81 2.65 5.36 14.17
N ASP A 82 3.44 5.13 15.23
CA ASP A 82 2.92 4.98 16.59
C ASP A 82 2.22 6.26 17.09
N LYS A 83 2.72 7.44 16.69
CA LYS A 83 2.12 8.73 17.07
C LYS A 83 0.75 8.96 16.43
N TYR A 84 0.58 8.62 15.14
CA TYR A 84 -0.58 9.06 14.36
C TYR A 84 -1.63 7.99 14.06
N ARG A 85 -1.28 6.70 14.17
CA ARG A 85 -2.14 5.56 13.76
C ARG A 85 -3.54 5.53 14.39
N ASP A 86 -3.69 6.02 15.62
CA ASP A 86 -4.97 5.98 16.34
C ASP A 86 -5.77 7.29 16.22
N GLN A 87 -5.17 8.33 15.65
CA GLN A 87 -5.76 9.68 15.52
C GLN A 87 -6.12 10.03 14.08
N TYR A 88 -5.45 9.43 13.11
CA TYR A 88 -5.59 9.71 11.68
C TYR A 88 -5.83 8.42 10.90
N CYS A 89 -6.51 8.51 9.75
CA CYS A 89 -6.58 7.40 8.80
C CYS A 89 -5.22 7.28 8.10
N THR A 90 -4.26 6.61 8.75
CA THR A 90 -2.87 6.56 8.29
C THR A 90 -2.21 5.21 8.46
N PHE A 91 -1.19 4.95 7.66
CA PHE A 91 -0.36 3.77 7.73
C PHE A 91 1.03 4.06 7.15
N ASN A 92 1.98 3.15 7.40
CA ASN A 92 3.30 3.18 6.76
C ASN A 92 3.49 1.91 5.93
N ASP A 93 3.80 2.07 4.64
CA ASP A 93 3.89 0.93 3.72
C ASP A 93 5.15 0.09 3.91
N ASP A 94 6.29 0.75 4.18
CA ASP A 94 7.56 0.08 4.43
C ASP A 94 7.47 -0.92 5.60
N ILE A 95 6.73 -0.54 6.65
CA ILE A 95 6.49 -1.36 7.84
C ILE A 95 5.32 -2.32 7.61
N GLN A 96 4.14 -1.78 7.34
CA GLN A 96 2.91 -2.57 7.39
C GLN A 96 2.66 -3.27 6.04
N GLY A 97 2.85 -2.57 4.92
CA GLY A 97 2.67 -3.12 3.57
C GLY A 97 3.61 -4.27 3.30
N THR A 98 4.90 -4.08 3.60
CA THR A 98 5.91 -5.14 3.48
C THR A 98 5.61 -6.34 4.38
N ALA A 99 5.17 -6.11 5.62
CA ALA A 99 4.78 -7.19 6.52
C ALA A 99 3.58 -7.99 5.98
N SER A 100 2.59 -7.29 5.43
CA SER A 100 1.41 -7.91 4.84
C SER A 100 1.72 -8.79 3.64
N VAL A 101 2.50 -8.29 2.68
CA VAL A 101 2.85 -9.10 1.50
C VAL A 101 3.71 -10.29 1.87
N ALA A 102 4.63 -10.13 2.83
CA ALA A 102 5.44 -11.24 3.34
C ALA A 102 4.58 -12.32 4.01
N VAL A 103 3.60 -11.91 4.83
CA VAL A 103 2.64 -12.83 5.46
C VAL A 103 1.76 -13.52 4.41
N ALA A 104 1.31 -12.81 3.37
CA ALA A 104 0.54 -13.40 2.29
C ALA A 104 1.32 -14.52 1.59
N GLY A 105 2.58 -14.26 1.19
CA GLY A 105 3.44 -15.28 0.58
C GLY A 105 3.70 -16.46 1.50
N LEU A 106 3.87 -16.22 2.80
CA LEU A 106 4.00 -17.27 3.80
C LEU A 106 2.73 -18.12 3.91
N LEU A 107 1.56 -17.50 4.03
CA LEU A 107 0.27 -18.20 4.08
C LEU A 107 0.03 -19.04 2.82
N THR A 108 0.36 -18.51 1.64
CA THR A 108 0.32 -19.26 0.38
C THR A 108 1.26 -20.47 0.40
N SER A 109 2.47 -20.31 0.93
CA SER A 109 3.44 -21.42 1.06
C SER A 109 2.98 -22.51 2.04
N LEU A 110 2.23 -22.14 3.08
CA LEU A 110 1.67 -23.07 4.05
C LEU A 110 0.59 -23.95 3.41
N LYS A 111 -0.21 -23.39 2.49
CA LYS A 111 -1.19 -24.14 1.68
C LYS A 111 -0.48 -25.17 0.80
N LEU A 112 0.58 -24.77 0.11
CA LEU A 112 1.41 -25.68 -0.70
C LEU A 112 2.00 -26.83 0.12
N LYS A 113 2.48 -26.54 1.34
CA LYS A 113 3.06 -27.55 2.22
C LYS A 113 2.02 -28.36 3.01
N ASN A 114 0.76 -27.96 2.98
CA ASN A 114 -0.30 -28.47 3.85
C ASN A 114 0.12 -28.47 5.34
N THR A 115 0.68 -27.36 5.82
CA THR A 115 1.13 -27.21 7.22
C THR A 115 0.50 -25.98 7.88
N LYS A 116 0.50 -25.96 9.22
CA LYS A 116 0.07 -24.79 9.99
C LYS A 116 1.25 -23.90 10.32
N LEU A 117 1.01 -22.59 10.43
CA LEU A 117 2.05 -21.62 10.80
C LEU A 117 2.75 -22.00 12.11
N ILE A 118 1.99 -22.44 13.12
CA ILE A 118 2.51 -22.82 14.44
C ILE A 118 3.50 -23.99 14.41
N GLY A 119 3.50 -24.80 13.35
CA GLY A 119 4.44 -25.91 13.16
C GLY A 119 5.75 -25.51 12.49
N ASN A 120 5.90 -24.25 12.06
CA ASN A 120 7.04 -23.79 11.28
C ASN A 120 7.96 -22.89 12.12
N LYS A 121 9.28 -22.99 11.89
CA LYS A 121 10.28 -22.07 12.45
C LYS A 121 10.75 -21.13 11.34
N ILE A 122 10.62 -19.83 11.57
CA ILE A 122 10.97 -18.81 10.58
C ILE A 122 12.26 -18.13 11.04
N LEU A 123 13.29 -18.20 10.20
CA LEU A 123 14.53 -17.47 10.40
C LEU A 123 14.53 -16.25 9.48
N PHE A 124 14.70 -15.08 10.06
CA PHE A 124 14.89 -13.85 9.32
C PHE A 124 16.39 -13.56 9.20
N PHE A 125 16.90 -13.52 7.97
CA PHE A 125 18.27 -13.10 7.71
C PHE A 125 18.27 -11.60 7.41
N GLY A 126 18.47 -10.78 8.44
CA GLY A 126 18.39 -9.34 8.31
C GLY A 126 17.31 -8.72 9.19
N ALA A 127 17.43 -7.43 9.45
CA ALA A 127 16.70 -6.76 10.51
C ALA A 127 16.68 -5.24 10.29
N GLY A 128 16.13 -4.85 9.13
CA GLY A 128 15.61 -3.51 8.82
C GLY A 128 14.08 -3.48 8.91
N GLU A 129 13.42 -2.39 8.50
CA GLU A 129 11.95 -2.20 8.61
C GLU A 129 11.14 -3.36 8.02
N ALA A 130 11.51 -3.81 6.81
CA ALA A 130 10.90 -4.95 6.13
C ALA A 130 10.98 -6.29 6.89
N THR A 131 11.86 -6.39 7.88
CA THR A 131 12.16 -7.64 8.59
C THR A 131 11.89 -7.55 10.09
N LEU A 132 11.63 -6.35 10.62
CA LEU A 132 11.57 -6.09 12.05
C LEU A 132 10.24 -5.49 12.50
N VAL A 133 9.51 -6.32 13.24
CA VAL A 133 8.80 -5.94 14.48
C VAL A 133 9.81 -5.87 15.67
N LYS A 134 11.09 -5.55 15.39
CA LYS A 134 12.36 -5.43 16.18
C LYS A 134 12.97 -6.71 16.82
N PRO A 135 14.33 -6.83 16.99
CA PRO A 135 15.44 -5.89 16.66
C PRO A 135 16.66 -6.43 15.84
N SER A 136 17.33 -5.45 15.20
CA SER A 136 18.73 -5.27 14.71
C SER A 136 19.38 -6.11 13.58
N ALA A 137 19.66 -5.41 12.45
CA ALA A 137 20.77 -5.55 11.46
C ALA A 137 20.39 -5.94 10.00
N GLN A 138 20.52 -4.97 9.06
CA GLN A 138 20.53 -5.05 7.57
C GLN A 138 19.62 -6.07 6.85
N PRO A 139 18.61 -5.63 6.07
CA PRO A 139 17.68 -6.55 5.43
C PRO A 139 18.34 -7.30 4.25
N SER A 140 18.32 -8.64 4.29
CA SER A 140 18.29 -9.38 3.02
C SER A 140 16.93 -9.13 2.38
N ARG A 141 16.96 -8.73 1.11
CA ARG A 141 15.75 -8.48 0.33
C ARG A 141 15.07 -9.84 0.12
N PRO A 142 13.81 -10.06 0.56
CA PRO A 142 12.97 -11.06 -0.10
C PRO A 142 12.94 -10.72 -1.61
N THR A 143 12.54 -11.64 -2.49
CA THR A 143 12.43 -11.37 -3.93
C THR A 143 11.35 -10.32 -4.24
N LEU A 144 11.70 -9.06 -3.97
CA LEU A 144 10.96 -7.82 -4.27
C LEU A 144 11.22 -7.37 -5.70
N ALA A 145 12.34 -7.80 -6.29
CA ALA A 145 12.70 -7.57 -7.68
C ALA A 145 12.18 -8.72 -8.56
N PRO A 146 11.71 -8.44 -9.79
CA PRO A 146 11.30 -9.47 -10.72
C PRO A 146 12.52 -10.30 -11.16
N PHE A 147 12.34 -11.63 -11.22
CA PHE A 147 13.33 -12.56 -11.75
C PHE A 147 12.75 -13.30 -12.96
N SER A 148 13.60 -13.59 -13.94
CA SER A 148 13.23 -14.40 -15.09
C SER A 148 12.81 -15.82 -14.66
N PRO A 149 11.90 -16.48 -15.40
CA PRO A 149 11.56 -17.88 -15.15
C PRO A 149 12.79 -18.78 -15.17
N VAL A 150 12.80 -19.79 -14.31
CA VAL A 150 13.92 -20.74 -14.16
C VAL A 150 13.44 -22.13 -14.54
N GLU A 151 14.25 -22.86 -15.31
CA GLU A 151 13.98 -24.26 -15.63
C GLU A 151 14.80 -25.17 -14.72
N TYR A 152 14.13 -26.15 -14.09
CA TYR A 152 14.77 -27.11 -13.20
C TYR A 152 14.07 -28.46 -13.31
N ASN A 153 14.84 -29.53 -13.55
CA ASN A 153 14.34 -30.90 -13.76
C ASN A 153 13.22 -31.01 -14.82
N GLY A 154 13.35 -30.28 -15.94
CA GLY A 154 12.35 -30.27 -17.02
C GLY A 154 11.04 -29.54 -16.68
N LYS A 155 10.97 -28.87 -15.53
CA LYS A 155 9.84 -28.04 -15.12
C LYS A 155 10.26 -26.57 -15.11
N LYS A 156 9.39 -25.71 -15.66
CA LYS A 156 9.57 -24.26 -15.67
C LYS A 156 8.89 -23.63 -14.45
N PHE A 157 9.65 -22.87 -13.68
CA PHE A 157 9.21 -22.15 -12.48
C PHE A 157 9.17 -20.65 -12.75
N HIS A 158 8.15 -20.00 -12.21
CA HIS A 158 7.92 -18.57 -12.34
C HIS A 158 7.95 -17.94 -10.94
N PRO A 159 9.12 -17.47 -10.46
CA PRO A 159 9.22 -16.89 -9.12
C PRO A 159 8.34 -15.64 -9.03
N GLY A 160 7.36 -15.67 -8.12
CA GLY A 160 6.47 -14.54 -7.87
C GLY A 160 7.17 -13.37 -7.16
N GLN A 161 6.63 -12.17 -7.33
CA GLN A 161 7.16 -10.95 -6.74
C GLN A 161 6.33 -10.55 -5.50
N GLY A 162 6.98 -10.38 -4.36
CA GLY A 162 6.33 -9.88 -3.14
C GLY A 162 6.17 -8.36 -3.15
N SER A 163 5.38 -7.81 -4.07
CA SER A 163 5.24 -6.36 -4.23
C SER A 163 4.20 -5.76 -3.27
N ASN A 164 4.50 -4.62 -2.66
CA ASN A 164 3.52 -3.87 -1.85
C ASN A 164 2.31 -3.41 -2.68
N ALA A 165 2.45 -3.37 -4.02
CA ALA A 165 1.36 -3.07 -4.95
C ALA A 165 0.10 -3.95 -4.74
N TYR A 166 0.24 -5.17 -4.22
CA TYR A 166 -0.90 -6.05 -3.96
C TYR A 166 -1.78 -5.64 -2.77
N ILE A 167 -1.28 -4.79 -1.86
CA ILE A 167 -1.85 -4.62 -0.52
C ILE A 167 -2.55 -3.27 -0.32
N PHE A 168 -2.31 -2.29 -1.20
CA PHE A 168 -3.00 -1.01 -1.15
C PHE A 168 -4.50 -1.16 -1.48
N PRO A 169 -5.47 -0.70 -0.64
CA PRO A 169 -5.45 -0.32 0.77
C PRO A 169 -6.05 -1.42 1.69
N GLY A 170 -5.49 -1.62 2.91
CA GLY A 170 -6.13 -2.41 3.99
C GLY A 170 -5.30 -3.59 4.51
N ILE A 171 -4.20 -3.23 5.16
CA ILE A 171 -2.94 -3.96 5.09
C ILE A 171 -2.96 -5.35 5.72
N ALA A 172 -3.51 -5.56 6.92
CA ALA A 172 -3.47 -6.88 7.55
C ALA A 172 -4.54 -7.84 7.00
N LEU A 173 -5.76 -7.35 6.77
CA LEU A 173 -6.87 -8.10 6.20
C LEU A 173 -6.61 -8.48 4.74
N ALA A 174 -5.85 -7.65 4.03
CA ALA A 174 -5.41 -7.92 2.67
C ALA A 174 -4.47 -9.13 2.58
N ALA A 175 -3.68 -9.45 3.60
CA ALA A 175 -2.69 -10.54 3.52
C ALA A 175 -3.35 -11.93 3.38
N GLU A 176 -4.32 -12.22 4.25
CA GLU A 176 -5.07 -13.48 4.21
C GLU A 176 -5.86 -13.58 2.90
N LYS A 177 -6.56 -12.50 2.54
CA LYS A 177 -7.33 -12.46 1.30
C LYS A 177 -6.45 -12.61 0.06
N LEU A 178 -5.26 -12.00 0.04
CA LEU A 178 -4.31 -12.15 -1.06
C LEU A 178 -3.84 -13.60 -1.22
N ALA A 179 -3.55 -14.28 -0.10
CA ALA A 179 -3.18 -15.69 -0.12
C ALA A 179 -4.31 -16.60 -0.63
N ASP A 180 -5.58 -16.22 -0.43
CA ASP A 180 -6.75 -16.91 -1.01
C ASP A 180 -6.96 -16.66 -2.50
N LEU A 181 -6.36 -15.60 -3.05
CA LEU A 181 -6.50 -15.21 -4.45
C LEU A 181 -5.46 -15.89 -5.36
N CYS A 182 -4.48 -16.60 -4.80
CA CYS A 182 -3.58 -17.49 -5.53
C CYS A 182 -4.32 -18.76 -5.95
N ASP A 183 -4.39 -19.01 -7.27
CA ASP A 183 -5.02 -20.22 -7.80
C ASP A 183 -4.04 -21.41 -7.86
N GLU A 184 -4.57 -22.62 -8.04
CA GLU A 184 -3.73 -23.84 -8.10
C GLU A 184 -2.71 -23.78 -9.26
N ASN A 185 -3.04 -23.13 -10.37
CA ASN A 185 -2.12 -22.97 -11.50
C ASN A 185 -0.93 -22.07 -11.15
N ASP A 186 -1.16 -21.01 -10.36
CA ASP A 186 -0.10 -20.13 -9.85
C ASP A 186 0.84 -20.92 -8.94
N LEU A 187 0.27 -21.74 -8.05
CA LEU A 187 0.98 -22.60 -7.11
C LEU A 187 1.81 -23.68 -7.83
N GLU A 188 1.27 -24.32 -8.85
CA GLU A 188 1.96 -25.33 -9.66
C GLU A 188 3.21 -24.78 -10.34
N LYS A 189 3.18 -23.50 -10.76
CA LYS A 189 4.34 -22.79 -11.35
C LYS A 189 5.36 -22.34 -10.31
N GLY A 190 5.11 -22.59 -9.02
CA GLY A 190 5.94 -22.14 -7.90
C GLY A 190 5.76 -20.67 -7.55
N SER A 191 4.69 -20.02 -8.01
CA SER A 191 4.37 -18.66 -7.61
C SER A 191 3.62 -18.65 -6.28
N LEU A 192 4.01 -17.74 -5.38
CA LEU A 192 3.34 -17.51 -4.10
C LEU A 192 2.38 -16.32 -4.14
N TYR A 193 2.29 -15.64 -5.28
CA TYR A 193 1.49 -14.44 -5.48
C TYR A 193 0.70 -14.53 -6.79
N PRO A 194 -0.49 -13.89 -6.88
CA PRO A 194 -1.24 -13.84 -8.12
C PRO A 194 -0.47 -13.08 -9.22
N PRO A 195 -0.70 -13.35 -10.51
CA PRO A 195 -0.08 -12.59 -11.60
C PRO A 195 -0.39 -11.08 -11.50
N LEU A 196 0.60 -10.23 -11.75
CA LEU A 196 0.44 -8.76 -11.72
C LEU A 196 -0.62 -8.26 -12.73
N GLU A 197 -0.80 -8.95 -13.85
CA GLU A 197 -1.85 -8.64 -14.83
C GLU A 197 -3.27 -8.71 -14.24
N LYS A 198 -3.45 -9.52 -13.19
CA LYS A 198 -4.73 -9.67 -12.49
C LYS A 198 -4.85 -8.74 -11.28
N ILE A 199 -3.92 -7.81 -11.06
CA ILE A 199 -3.89 -6.99 -9.84
C ILE A 199 -5.20 -6.23 -9.62
N THR A 200 -5.73 -5.58 -10.66
CA THR A 200 -6.96 -4.78 -10.59
C THR A 200 -8.18 -5.59 -10.09
N PRO A 201 -8.55 -6.73 -10.72
CA PRO A 201 -9.66 -7.54 -10.20
C PRO A 201 -9.36 -8.17 -8.83
N ARG A 202 -8.08 -8.45 -8.49
CA ARG A 202 -7.72 -8.92 -7.13
C ARG A 202 -7.88 -7.81 -6.08
N SER A 203 -7.51 -6.57 -6.38
CA SER A 203 -7.68 -5.42 -5.49
C SER A 203 -9.15 -5.14 -5.18
N VAL A 204 -10.06 -5.37 -6.12
CA VAL A 204 -11.51 -5.27 -5.86
C VAL A 204 -11.97 -6.29 -4.82
N GLU A 205 -11.49 -7.53 -4.90
CA GLU A 205 -11.82 -8.58 -3.91
C GLU A 205 -11.24 -8.29 -2.53
N ILE A 206 -10.05 -7.70 -2.46
CA ILE A 206 -9.43 -7.23 -1.22
C ILE A 206 -10.24 -6.07 -0.63
N ALA A 207 -10.53 -5.05 -1.42
CA ALA A 207 -11.33 -3.89 -1.00
C ALA A 207 -12.72 -4.30 -0.52
N LYS A 208 -13.37 -5.26 -1.21
CA LYS A 208 -14.64 -5.84 -0.79
C LYS A 208 -14.53 -6.46 0.59
N TYR A 209 -13.53 -7.32 0.81
CA TYR A 209 -13.32 -7.98 2.09
C TYR A 209 -13.10 -7.00 3.25
N ILE A 210 -12.30 -5.95 3.02
CA ILE A 210 -12.05 -4.90 4.02
C ILE A 210 -13.31 -4.10 4.31
N MET A 211 -14.09 -3.78 3.28
CA MET A 211 -15.32 -3.04 3.43
C MET A 211 -16.38 -3.82 4.22
N GLU A 212 -16.57 -5.10 3.90
CA GLU A 212 -17.44 -6.02 4.66
C GLU A 212 -16.99 -6.12 6.12
N TYR A 213 -15.69 -6.29 6.36
CA TYR A 213 -15.14 -6.30 7.72
C TYR A 213 -15.39 -4.97 8.46
N ALA A 214 -15.21 -3.83 7.78
CA ALA A 214 -15.42 -2.52 8.37
C ALA A 214 -16.89 -2.28 8.77
N TYR A 215 -17.86 -2.70 7.96
CA TYR A 215 -19.28 -2.66 8.36
C TYR A 215 -19.58 -3.59 9.51
N GLN A 216 -19.12 -4.84 9.45
CA GLN A 216 -19.34 -5.83 10.51
C GLN A 216 -18.81 -5.36 11.87
N LYS A 217 -17.69 -4.64 11.89
CA LYS A 217 -17.07 -4.11 13.10
C LYS A 217 -17.55 -2.71 13.51
N GLY A 218 -18.44 -2.08 12.73
CA GLY A 218 -18.89 -0.71 12.99
C GLY A 218 -17.80 0.35 12.80
N LEU A 219 -16.77 0.05 11.98
CA LEU A 219 -15.67 0.95 11.66
C LEU A 219 -15.95 1.79 10.40
N ALA A 220 -16.89 1.35 9.56
CA ALA A 220 -17.23 2.05 8.32
C ALA A 220 -17.94 3.37 8.59
N THR A 221 -17.47 4.45 7.95
CA THR A 221 -18.05 5.79 8.08
C THR A 221 -19.01 6.15 6.94
N VAL A 222 -18.98 5.40 5.83
CA VAL A 222 -19.97 5.55 4.75
C VAL A 222 -21.29 4.97 5.26
N THR A 223 -22.30 5.82 5.38
CA THR A 223 -23.61 5.43 5.93
C THR A 223 -24.52 4.86 4.85
N ALA A 224 -25.38 3.94 5.26
CA ALA A 224 -26.11 2.98 4.42
C ALA A 224 -25.15 1.99 3.73
N GLU A 225 -25.08 0.78 4.30
CA GLU A 225 -24.32 -0.31 3.70
C GLU A 225 -24.83 -0.58 2.27
N PRO A 226 -23.96 -0.60 1.25
CA PRO A 226 -24.39 -0.87 -0.12
C PRO A 226 -24.93 -2.28 -0.24
N LYS A 227 -26.09 -2.42 -0.89
CA LYS A 227 -26.69 -3.74 -1.19
C LYS A 227 -25.74 -4.65 -1.98
N ASN A 228 -24.94 -4.07 -2.88
CA ASN A 228 -23.91 -4.75 -3.64
C ASN A 228 -22.56 -4.06 -3.45
N VAL A 229 -21.78 -4.53 -2.48
CA VAL A 229 -20.46 -3.98 -2.11
C VAL A 229 -19.50 -3.99 -3.29
N LYS A 230 -19.48 -5.08 -4.08
CA LYS A 230 -18.56 -5.22 -5.22
C LYS A 230 -18.84 -4.20 -6.31
N GLU A 231 -20.10 -4.06 -6.70
CA GLU A 231 -20.52 -3.08 -7.69
C GLU A 231 -20.29 -1.64 -7.22
N PHE A 232 -20.54 -1.37 -5.93
CA PHE A 232 -20.24 -0.08 -5.32
C PHE A 232 -18.75 0.29 -5.43
N ILE A 233 -17.85 -0.67 -5.19
CA ILE A 233 -16.40 -0.46 -5.34
C ILE A 233 -16.04 -0.20 -6.80
N ILE A 234 -16.52 -1.04 -7.73
CA ILE A 234 -16.23 -0.91 -9.17
C ILE A 234 -16.68 0.46 -9.70
N ASN A 235 -17.84 0.94 -9.26
CA ASN A 235 -18.37 2.25 -9.66
C ASN A 235 -17.54 3.43 -9.16
N GLN A 236 -16.67 3.24 -8.16
CA GLN A 236 -15.75 4.27 -7.66
C GLN A 236 -14.35 4.19 -8.28
N MET A 237 -14.06 3.13 -9.02
CA MET A 237 -12.75 2.98 -9.66
C MET A 237 -12.58 3.97 -10.80
N TYR A 238 -11.34 4.39 -11.03
CA TYR A 238 -11.00 5.22 -12.17
C TYR A 238 -11.30 4.47 -13.48
N LYS A 239 -12.01 5.13 -14.40
CA LYS A 239 -12.31 4.61 -15.72
C LYS A 239 -11.30 5.16 -16.71
N LEU A 240 -10.69 4.28 -17.51
CA LEU A 240 -9.71 4.66 -18.54
C LEU A 240 -10.38 5.28 -19.79
N GLU A 241 -11.70 5.20 -19.87
CA GLU A 241 -12.51 5.77 -20.94
C GLU A 241 -12.59 7.29 -20.79
N TYR A 242 -12.45 8.01 -21.90
CA TYR A 242 -12.67 9.45 -21.90
C TYR A 242 -14.15 9.75 -21.67
N PRO A 243 -14.51 10.56 -20.66
CA PRO A 243 -15.89 11.01 -20.51
C PRO A 243 -16.25 11.95 -21.66
N SER A 244 -17.53 11.99 -22.02
CA SER A 244 -18.03 13.02 -22.93
C SER A 244 -17.79 14.40 -22.31
N ALA A 245 -17.14 15.30 -23.05
CA ALA A 245 -17.06 16.71 -22.70
C ALA A 245 -18.32 17.50 -23.12
N LEU A 246 -19.18 16.89 -23.93
CA LEU A 246 -20.46 17.47 -24.34
C LEU A 246 -21.53 17.22 -23.28
N PRO A 247 -22.41 18.20 -23.02
CA PRO A 247 -23.54 18.01 -22.11
C PRO A 247 -24.50 16.94 -22.64
N GLU A 248 -25.17 16.22 -21.75
CA GLU A 248 -26.26 15.32 -22.12
C GLU A 248 -27.44 16.13 -22.67
N ILE A 249 -27.93 15.77 -23.87
CA ILE A 249 -29.09 16.40 -24.50
C ILE A 249 -30.22 15.37 -24.48
N TYR A 250 -31.36 15.75 -23.92
CA TYR A 250 -32.58 14.95 -23.90
C TYR A 250 -33.78 15.78 -24.35
N SER A 251 -34.74 15.14 -25.02
CA SER A 251 -35.98 15.79 -25.46
C SER A 251 -36.99 15.85 -24.31
N TRP A 252 -37.76 16.94 -24.27
CA TRP A 252 -38.88 17.10 -23.35
C TRP A 252 -40.20 16.99 -24.14
N ASN A 253 -41.11 16.12 -23.71
CA ASN A 253 -42.44 16.02 -24.33
C ASN A 253 -43.29 17.25 -23.94
N ASN A 254 -43.42 18.19 -24.87
CA ASN A 254 -44.25 19.39 -24.74
C ASN A 254 -45.69 19.19 -25.25
N THR A 255 -46.24 17.98 -25.15
CA THR A 255 -47.67 17.77 -25.37
C THR A 255 -48.44 18.34 -24.16
N LYS A 256 -48.80 19.62 -24.25
CA LYS A 256 -49.95 20.16 -23.52
C LYS A 256 -51.19 19.62 -24.22
N GLU A 257 -52.00 18.84 -23.50
CA GLU A 257 -53.40 18.55 -23.86
C GLU A 257 -54.21 19.86 -23.97
#